data_AF-A0A8K1FLD3-F1
#
_entry.id   AF-A0A8K1FLD3-F1
#
_cell.length_a   1.000
_cell.length_b   1.000
_cell.length_c   1.000
_cell.angle_alpha   90.00
_cell.angle_beta   90.00
_cell.angle_gamma   90.00
#
_symmetry.space_group_name_H-M   'P 1'
#
loop_
_entity.id
_entity.type
_entity.pdbx_description
1 polymer ?
#
loop_
_entity_poly.entity_id
_entity_poly.type
_entity_poly.pdbx_seq_one_letter_code
_entity_poly.pdbx_strand_id
1 'polypeptide(L)'
;MHFTTIVASAVLAALPTAFGHGNIVEPAAYWKQGYPSNGYNAEVSNNVFGPMDNSVYGYGPEGALKYYTANLPKSKYKTLRDLILGEQKVLTEYGATADCGLTSKDESKRVELGSEVKYSGFSHPGPCEIWCDNNKLAYADDCQKTYATGVVPIDNGMCKGADRLTIYWIGVQGEPWQVYTNCVYLKGSSGGGSSTTPSTAPSSSPSVTPSVKPSASPSTAPAPSSGDEYDDDATTAPTTKPSTAPTTAPTTKPTTAPTTKPTTAPTTKPTPSKNCSRRNRRSRA
;
A
#
# COMPACT_ATOMS: atom_id res chain seq x y z
N MET A 1 56.21 -24.55 -43.19
CA MET A 1 55.42 -24.63 -41.93
C MET A 1 54.96 -23.22 -41.61
N HIS A 2 53.67 -22.93 -41.75
CA HIS A 2 53.08 -21.64 -41.37
C HIS A 2 52.04 -21.92 -40.29
N PHE A 3 52.28 -21.43 -39.07
CA PHE A 3 51.33 -21.48 -37.96
C PHE A 3 50.57 -20.15 -37.94
N THR A 4 49.26 -20.22 -38.19
CA THR A 4 48.36 -19.07 -38.05
C THR A 4 47.74 -19.13 -36.66
N THR A 5 48.20 -18.26 -35.76
CA THR A 5 47.64 -18.14 -34.41
C THR A 5 46.36 -17.31 -34.48
N ILE A 6 45.20 -17.94 -34.28
CA ILE A 6 43.93 -17.24 -34.12
C ILE A 6 43.83 -16.77 -32.67
N VAL A 7 43.94 -15.46 -32.45
CA VAL A 7 43.65 -14.84 -31.16
C VAL A 7 42.15 -14.61 -31.08
N ALA A 8 41.44 -15.47 -30.33
CA ALA A 8 40.04 -15.24 -30.01
C ALA A 8 39.95 -14.23 -28.86
N SER A 9 39.63 -12.98 -29.17
CA SER A 9 39.29 -11.96 -28.18
C SER A 9 37.90 -12.26 -27.62
N ALA A 10 37.83 -12.80 -26.40
CA ALA A 10 36.59 -12.89 -25.64
C ALA A 10 36.14 -11.49 -25.23
N VAL A 11 35.12 -10.96 -25.89
CA VAL A 11 34.41 -9.77 -25.44
C VAL A 11 33.61 -10.16 -24.20
N LEU A 12 34.12 -9.76 -23.02
CA LEU A 12 33.41 -9.91 -21.75
C LEU A 12 32.24 -8.91 -21.77
N ALA A 13 31.06 -9.35 -22.19
CA ALA A 13 29.85 -8.55 -22.04
C ALA A 13 29.62 -8.34 -20.53
N ALA A 14 29.80 -7.10 -20.07
CA ALA A 14 29.45 -6.71 -18.72
C ALA A 14 27.94 -6.92 -18.56
N LEU A 15 27.53 -7.98 -17.86
CA LEU A 15 26.14 -8.17 -17.46
C LEU A 15 25.75 -6.95 -16.62
N PRO A 16 24.65 -6.25 -16.92
CA PRO A 16 24.17 -5.20 -16.03
C PRO A 16 23.94 -5.83 -14.66
N THR A 17 24.55 -5.23 -13.63
CA THR A 17 24.32 -5.62 -12.25
C THR A 17 22.83 -5.47 -11.97
N ALA A 18 22.12 -6.58 -11.87
CA ALA A 18 20.70 -6.58 -11.56
C ALA A 18 20.51 -6.13 -10.11
N PHE A 19 20.16 -4.85 -9.93
CA PHE A 19 19.87 -4.28 -8.62
C PHE A 19 18.45 -4.66 -8.17
N GLY A 20 18.23 -5.82 -7.56
CA GLY A 20 16.87 -6.29 -7.22
C GLY A 20 16.22 -5.71 -5.96
N HIS A 21 16.71 -4.61 -5.40
CA HIS A 21 16.28 -4.11 -4.08
C HIS A 21 15.10 -3.11 -4.12
N GLY A 22 14.28 -3.14 -5.17
CA GLY A 22 13.07 -2.33 -5.24
C GLY A 22 13.34 -0.83 -5.27
N ASN A 23 14.53 -0.42 -5.73
CA ASN A 23 14.90 0.99 -5.80
C ASN A 23 14.14 1.67 -6.92
N ILE A 24 13.50 2.81 -6.65
CA ILE A 24 12.82 3.59 -7.70
C ILE A 24 13.87 4.11 -8.70
N VAL A 25 13.73 3.70 -9.96
CA VAL A 25 14.56 4.09 -11.11
C VAL A 25 13.88 5.25 -11.85
N GLU A 26 12.60 5.08 -12.19
CA GLU A 26 11.78 6.08 -12.86
C GLU A 26 10.41 6.21 -12.17
N PRO A 27 9.97 7.41 -11.80
CA PRO A 27 10.71 8.66 -11.96
C PRO A 27 11.90 8.75 -10.97
N ALA A 28 12.96 9.45 -11.35
CA ALA A 28 14.23 9.39 -10.60
C ALA A 28 14.09 9.91 -9.16
N ALA A 29 14.41 9.05 -8.18
CA ALA A 29 14.47 9.42 -6.77
C ALA A 29 15.78 10.17 -6.44
N TYR A 30 15.75 11.01 -5.39
CA TYR A 30 16.96 11.65 -4.88
C TYR A 30 17.57 10.83 -3.73
N TRP A 31 18.78 10.30 -3.97
CA TRP A 31 19.49 9.40 -3.06
C TRP A 31 20.58 10.13 -2.28
N LYS A 32 20.53 10.07 -0.94
CA LYS A 32 21.49 10.75 -0.06
C LYS A 32 22.93 10.26 -0.21
N GLN A 33 23.10 8.95 -0.38
CA GLN A 33 24.41 8.27 -0.41
C GLN A 33 24.83 7.90 -1.83
N GLY A 34 24.21 8.51 -2.84
CA GLY A 34 24.37 8.11 -4.23
C GLY A 34 23.44 6.95 -4.62
N TYR A 35 23.32 6.76 -5.93
CA TYR A 35 22.50 5.73 -6.54
C TYR A 35 23.38 4.70 -7.26
N PRO A 36 23.01 3.41 -7.24
CA PRO A 36 21.98 2.79 -6.38
C PRO A 36 22.47 2.52 -4.95
N SER A 37 21.56 2.65 -3.97
CA SER A 37 21.86 2.24 -2.60
C SER A 37 21.54 0.75 -2.42
N ASN A 38 22.53 -0.03 -1.97
CA ASN A 38 22.39 -1.45 -1.69
C ASN A 38 22.00 -1.64 -0.22
N GLY A 39 20.78 -2.08 0.03
CA GLY A 39 20.36 -2.48 1.37
C GLY A 39 18.88 -2.25 1.63
N TYR A 40 18.32 -3.05 2.54
CA TYR A 40 17.04 -2.75 3.18
C TYR A 40 17.24 -1.59 4.17
N ASN A 41 16.17 -0.86 4.45
CA ASN A 41 16.24 0.37 5.25
C ASN A 41 15.47 0.31 6.57
N ALA A 42 14.73 -0.78 6.81
CA ALA A 42 14.19 -1.11 8.11
C ALA A 42 13.96 -2.63 8.24
N GLU A 43 13.69 -3.08 9.46
CA GLU A 43 13.38 -4.48 9.77
C GLU A 43 11.97 -4.58 10.37
N VAL A 44 11.23 -5.64 10.03
CA VAL A 44 10.00 -6.03 10.73
C VAL A 44 10.19 -7.44 11.27
N SER A 45 9.71 -7.69 12.48
CA SER A 45 9.80 -9.02 13.10
C SER A 45 8.99 -10.05 12.31
N ASN A 46 9.55 -11.24 12.07
CA ASN A 46 8.82 -12.37 11.48
C ASN A 46 7.64 -12.82 12.35
N ASN A 47 7.66 -12.47 13.64
CA ASN A 47 6.61 -12.78 14.60
C ASN A 47 5.63 -11.61 14.83
N VAL A 48 5.53 -10.68 13.87
CA VAL A 48 4.69 -9.48 14.00
C VAL A 48 3.20 -9.80 14.22
N PHE A 49 2.73 -10.98 13.79
CA PHE A 49 1.38 -11.49 14.07
C PHE A 49 1.35 -12.63 15.10
N GLY A 50 2.44 -12.81 15.87
CA GLY A 50 2.69 -13.95 16.75
C GLY A 50 3.60 -15.00 16.11
N PRO A 51 4.04 -16.03 16.85
CA PRO A 51 4.92 -17.07 16.31
C PRO A 51 4.33 -17.75 15.07
N MET A 52 5.14 -17.91 14.02
CA MET A 52 4.71 -18.59 12.81
C MET A 52 4.62 -20.10 13.02
N ASP A 53 3.47 -20.67 12.67
CA ASP A 53 3.26 -22.13 12.68
C ASP A 53 3.63 -22.73 11.32
N ASN A 54 4.86 -23.25 11.22
CA ASN A 54 5.37 -23.85 9.98
C ASN A 54 4.61 -25.10 9.55
N SER A 55 3.84 -25.75 10.44
CA SER A 55 2.98 -26.88 10.06
C SER A 55 1.75 -26.45 9.27
N VAL A 56 1.30 -25.21 9.48
CA VAL A 56 0.14 -24.61 8.79
C VAL A 56 0.59 -23.90 7.51
N TYR A 57 1.63 -23.08 7.60
CA TYR A 57 2.01 -22.19 6.51
C TYR A 57 3.11 -22.77 5.61
N GLY A 58 3.90 -23.72 6.11
CA GLY A 58 5.09 -24.24 5.46
C GLY A 58 6.35 -23.46 5.83
N TYR A 59 7.45 -23.78 5.16
CA TYR A 59 8.78 -23.21 5.41
C TYR A 59 9.20 -22.25 4.30
N GLY A 60 10.24 -21.46 4.58
CA GLY A 60 10.86 -20.58 3.59
C GLY A 60 9.99 -19.40 3.18
N PRO A 61 10.38 -18.68 2.12
CA PRO A 61 9.70 -17.46 1.68
C PRO A 61 8.23 -17.69 1.29
N GLU A 62 7.90 -18.83 0.69
CA GLU A 62 6.53 -19.17 0.32
C GLU A 62 5.65 -19.40 1.55
N GLY A 63 6.21 -20.01 2.60
CA GLY A 63 5.53 -20.14 3.89
C GLY A 63 5.32 -18.78 4.55
N ALA A 64 6.34 -17.93 4.55
CA ALA A 64 6.27 -16.59 5.12
C ALA A 64 5.22 -15.72 4.41
N LEU A 65 5.11 -15.81 3.08
CA LEU A 65 4.05 -15.16 2.30
C LEU A 65 2.65 -15.64 2.72
N LYS A 66 2.44 -16.95 2.84
CA LYS A 66 1.17 -17.51 3.31
C LYS A 66 0.82 -17.03 4.71
N TYR A 67 1.81 -17.01 5.60
CA TYR A 67 1.65 -16.47 6.95
C TYR A 67 1.27 -14.98 6.93
N TYR A 68 1.95 -14.16 6.13
CA TYR A 68 1.62 -12.75 5.97
C TYR A 68 0.17 -12.56 5.47
N THR A 69 -0.17 -13.14 4.33
CA THR A 69 -1.47 -12.93 3.67
C THR A 69 -2.63 -13.45 4.53
N ALA A 70 -2.42 -14.53 5.29
CA ALA A 70 -3.44 -15.08 6.19
C ALA A 70 -3.66 -14.26 7.47
N ASN A 71 -2.69 -13.42 7.89
CA ASN A 71 -2.71 -12.77 9.20
C ASN A 71 -2.82 -11.23 9.14
N LEU A 72 -2.33 -10.57 8.08
CA LEU A 72 -2.52 -9.12 7.92
C LEU A 72 -4.02 -8.72 8.05
N PRO A 73 -4.98 -9.38 7.38
CA PRO A 73 -6.40 -9.00 7.49
C PRO A 73 -7.02 -9.20 8.87
N LYS A 74 -6.44 -10.09 9.69
CA LYS A 74 -6.86 -10.37 11.07
C LYS A 74 -6.19 -9.44 12.08
N SER A 75 -5.16 -8.72 11.66
CA SER A 75 -4.38 -7.83 12.51
C SER A 75 -5.07 -6.47 12.70
N LYS A 76 -4.46 -5.62 13.53
CA LYS A 76 -4.86 -4.22 13.68
C LYS A 76 -4.52 -3.38 12.43
N TYR A 77 -3.61 -3.83 11.58
CA TYR A 77 -3.15 -3.13 10.38
C TYR A 77 -4.10 -3.36 9.20
N LYS A 78 -4.38 -2.30 8.44
CA LYS A 78 -5.28 -2.35 7.28
C LYS A 78 -4.53 -2.45 5.96
N THR A 79 -3.27 -2.03 5.95
CA THR A 79 -2.42 -2.01 4.78
C THR A 79 -1.00 -2.46 5.14
N LEU A 80 -0.22 -2.84 4.13
CA LEU A 80 1.22 -3.09 4.30
C LEU A 80 1.93 -1.84 4.82
N ARG A 81 1.58 -0.67 4.28
CA ARG A 81 2.09 0.62 4.77
C ARG A 81 1.86 0.78 6.27
N ASP A 82 0.66 0.51 6.77
CA ASP A 82 0.36 0.65 8.21
C ASP A 82 1.19 -0.32 9.06
N LEU A 83 1.36 -1.56 8.58
CA LEU A 83 2.20 -2.56 9.23
C LEU A 83 3.65 -2.07 9.34
N ILE A 84 4.22 -1.63 8.22
CA ILE A 84 5.60 -1.13 8.19
C ILE A 84 5.73 0.09 9.10
N LEU A 85 4.89 1.11 8.93
CA LEU A 85 5.00 2.33 9.74
C LEU A 85 4.77 2.07 11.24
N GLY A 86 4.00 1.06 11.60
CA GLY A 86 3.71 0.70 13.00
C GLY A 86 4.75 -0.21 13.66
N GLU A 87 5.47 -1.03 12.90
CA GLU A 87 6.33 -2.10 13.45
C GLU A 87 7.80 -2.01 13.00
N GLN A 88 8.13 -1.14 12.03
CA GLN A 88 9.48 -1.08 11.49
C GLN A 88 10.50 -0.60 12.52
N LYS A 89 11.62 -1.30 12.58
CA LYS A 89 12.86 -0.83 13.18
C LYS A 89 13.73 -0.22 12.10
N VAL A 90 13.68 1.11 11.97
CA VAL A 90 14.43 1.86 10.95
C VAL A 90 15.94 1.78 11.20
N LEU A 91 16.71 1.51 10.16
CA LEU A 91 18.17 1.46 10.22
C LEU A 91 18.77 2.87 10.07
N THR A 92 18.59 3.69 11.11
CA THR A 92 19.01 5.10 11.11
C THR A 92 20.53 5.28 11.00
N GLU A 93 21.30 4.26 11.38
CA GLU A 93 22.75 4.20 11.20
C GLU A 93 23.19 4.30 9.72
N TYR A 94 22.32 3.90 8.79
CA TYR A 94 22.54 4.07 7.35
C TYR A 94 21.86 5.35 6.79
N GLY A 95 21.38 6.25 7.65
CA GLY A 95 20.71 7.49 7.24
C GLY A 95 19.27 7.29 6.74
N ALA A 96 18.69 6.10 6.98
CA ALA A 96 17.31 5.79 6.64
C ALA A 96 16.31 6.58 7.49
N THR A 97 15.16 6.88 6.90
CA THR A 97 14.02 7.53 7.54
C THR A 97 12.79 6.63 7.45
N ALA A 98 11.90 6.73 8.44
CA ALA A 98 10.68 5.92 8.49
C ALA A 98 9.79 6.09 7.24
N ASP A 99 9.75 7.29 6.67
CA ASP A 99 8.79 7.66 5.62
C ASP A 99 9.32 7.54 4.19
N CYS A 100 10.64 7.53 4.01
CA CYS A 100 11.28 7.61 2.69
C CYS A 100 12.57 6.76 2.60
N GLY A 101 12.86 5.94 3.62
CA GLY A 101 14.07 5.12 3.67
C GLY A 101 15.33 5.94 3.38
N LEU A 102 16.09 5.52 2.37
CA LEU A 102 17.39 6.09 1.99
C LEU A 102 17.30 7.25 0.97
N THR A 103 16.11 7.51 0.45
CA THR A 103 15.84 8.66 -0.43
C THR A 103 15.46 9.90 0.38
N SER A 104 15.49 11.09 -0.24
CA SER A 104 15.21 12.35 0.46
C SER A 104 14.57 13.42 -0.40
N LYS A 105 14.00 14.41 0.29
CA LYS A 105 13.43 15.58 -0.36
C LYS A 105 14.52 16.50 -0.87
N ASP A 106 14.39 16.87 -2.14
CA ASP A 106 15.10 18.00 -2.75
C ASP A 106 14.09 18.72 -3.64
N GLU A 107 13.70 19.92 -3.23
CA GLU A 107 12.67 20.72 -3.92
C GLU A 107 13.04 20.99 -5.39
N SER A 108 14.35 21.08 -5.70
CA SER A 108 14.83 21.31 -7.06
C SER A 108 14.76 20.07 -7.95
N LYS A 109 14.62 18.87 -7.35
CA LYS A 109 14.60 17.57 -8.02
C LYS A 109 13.22 16.93 -8.07
N ARG A 110 12.16 17.71 -7.85
CA ARG A 110 10.79 17.21 -8.03
C ARG A 110 10.57 16.73 -9.46
N VAL A 111 9.81 15.66 -9.60
CA VAL A 111 9.59 14.99 -10.89
C VAL A 111 8.11 14.94 -11.25
N GLU A 112 7.83 14.77 -12.54
CA GLU A 112 6.48 14.43 -13.00
C GLU A 112 6.29 12.91 -12.94
N LEU A 113 5.05 12.48 -12.75
CA LEU A 113 4.71 11.06 -12.65
C LEU A 113 4.00 10.59 -13.92
N GLY A 114 4.60 9.61 -14.60
CA GLY A 114 3.99 8.92 -15.74
C GLY A 114 2.94 7.88 -15.31
N SER A 115 2.47 7.07 -16.25
CA SER A 115 1.49 5.99 -16.00
C SER A 115 2.13 4.69 -15.48
N GLU A 116 3.42 4.69 -15.23
CA GLU A 116 4.16 3.55 -14.67
C GLU A 116 5.29 4.05 -13.77
N VAL A 117 5.71 3.18 -12.85
CA VAL A 117 6.92 3.36 -12.03
C VAL A 117 7.86 2.20 -12.32
N LYS A 118 9.11 2.52 -12.62
CA LYS A 118 10.15 1.51 -12.84
C LYS A 118 11.01 1.38 -11.61
N TYR A 119 11.15 0.15 -11.15
CA TYR A 119 12.01 -0.25 -10.06
C TYR A 119 13.19 -1.02 -10.62
N SER A 120 14.26 -1.07 -9.84
CA SER A 120 15.47 -1.81 -10.18
C SER A 120 15.24 -3.33 -10.22
N GLY A 121 14.07 -3.78 -9.74
CA GLY A 121 13.62 -5.16 -9.68
C GLY A 121 13.23 -5.55 -8.26
N PHE A 122 12.57 -6.69 -8.09
CA PHE A 122 12.20 -7.26 -6.79
C PHE A 122 12.86 -8.64 -6.65
N SER A 123 14.00 -8.72 -5.96
CA SER A 123 14.81 -9.95 -5.83
C SER A 123 14.28 -10.95 -4.82
N HIS A 124 13.28 -10.56 -4.02
CA HIS A 124 12.79 -11.38 -2.93
C HIS A 124 11.26 -11.49 -2.97
N PRO A 125 10.68 -12.65 -2.61
CA PRO A 125 9.25 -12.76 -2.47
C PRO A 125 8.77 -11.81 -1.37
N GLY A 126 7.62 -11.20 -1.58
CA GLY A 126 7.01 -10.39 -0.54
C GLY A 126 6.06 -9.31 -1.03
N PRO A 127 5.21 -8.81 -0.12
CA PRO A 127 4.15 -7.88 -0.46
C PRO A 127 4.70 -6.48 -0.69
N CYS A 128 4.12 -5.76 -1.66
CA CYS A 128 4.40 -4.34 -1.83
C CYS A 128 3.15 -3.51 -2.06
N GLU A 129 3.24 -2.24 -1.68
CA GLU A 129 2.27 -1.20 -1.97
C GLU A 129 2.97 0.04 -2.50
N ILE A 130 2.37 0.66 -3.52
CA ILE A 130 2.82 1.93 -4.09
C ILE A 130 1.75 2.97 -3.79
N TRP A 131 2.16 4.12 -3.28
CA TRP A 131 1.27 5.17 -2.80
C TRP A 131 1.66 6.53 -3.34
N CYS A 132 0.66 7.38 -3.60
CA CYS A 132 0.81 8.83 -3.67
C CYS A 132 0.15 9.44 -2.43
N ASP A 133 0.94 9.97 -1.50
CA ASP A 133 0.51 10.42 -0.17
C ASP A 133 -0.49 9.48 0.49
N ASN A 134 -1.79 9.71 0.34
CA ASN A 134 -2.88 8.93 0.96
C ASN A 134 -3.62 8.01 -0.02
N ASN A 135 -3.25 8.00 -1.30
CA ASN A 135 -3.87 7.21 -2.35
C ASN A 135 -3.00 6.00 -2.69
N LYS A 136 -3.53 4.79 -2.50
CA LYS A 136 -2.86 3.54 -2.92
C LYS A 136 -3.02 3.38 -4.43
N LEU A 137 -1.91 3.25 -5.14
CA LEU A 137 -1.88 3.11 -6.61
C LEU A 137 -1.83 1.65 -7.04
N ALA A 138 -1.05 0.85 -6.31
CA ALA A 138 -0.85 -0.55 -6.62
C ALA A 138 -0.58 -1.38 -5.36
N TYR A 139 -0.92 -2.65 -5.44
CA TYR A 139 -0.69 -3.67 -4.41
C TYR A 139 -0.41 -5.01 -5.09
N ALA A 140 0.48 -5.81 -4.51
CA ALA A 140 0.51 -7.25 -4.74
C ALA A 140 1.01 -7.96 -3.47
N ASP A 141 0.49 -9.18 -3.24
CA ASP A 141 0.99 -10.06 -2.17
C ASP A 141 2.44 -10.51 -2.43
N ASP A 142 2.85 -10.59 -3.69
CA ASP A 142 4.20 -10.96 -4.10
C ASP A 142 4.63 -10.12 -5.32
N CYS A 143 5.42 -9.08 -5.06
CA CYS A 143 5.88 -8.16 -6.10
C CYS A 143 7.02 -8.72 -6.96
N GLN A 144 7.80 -9.67 -6.44
CA GLN A 144 8.77 -10.41 -7.25
C GLN A 144 8.07 -11.17 -8.38
N LYS A 145 6.99 -11.88 -8.04
CA LYS A 145 6.24 -12.65 -9.04
C LYS A 145 5.38 -11.76 -9.93
N THR A 146 4.70 -10.77 -9.35
CA THR A 146 3.72 -9.94 -10.08
C THR A 146 4.42 -8.96 -11.04
N TYR A 147 5.53 -8.36 -10.60
CA TYR A 147 6.25 -7.34 -11.34
C TYR A 147 7.67 -7.82 -11.67
N ALA A 148 7.78 -8.98 -12.34
CA ALA A 148 9.05 -9.63 -12.63
C ALA A 148 10.03 -8.75 -13.44
N THR A 149 9.52 -7.79 -14.21
CA THR A 149 10.32 -6.82 -14.97
C THR A 149 10.72 -5.56 -14.17
N GLY A 150 10.21 -5.42 -12.94
CA GLY A 150 10.35 -4.21 -12.13
C GLY A 150 9.46 -3.04 -12.58
N VAL A 151 8.61 -3.22 -13.59
CA VAL A 151 7.69 -2.17 -14.06
C VAL A 151 6.33 -2.35 -13.39
N VAL A 152 5.85 -1.31 -12.71
CA VAL A 152 4.54 -1.29 -12.04
C VAL A 152 3.64 -0.27 -12.74
N PRO A 153 2.58 -0.72 -13.43
CA PRO A 153 1.56 0.18 -13.97
C PRO A 153 0.80 0.89 -12.84
N ILE A 154 0.50 2.18 -13.03
CA ILE A 154 -0.25 2.98 -12.04
C ILE A 154 -1.27 3.90 -12.73
N ASP A 155 -2.35 4.24 -12.03
CA ASP A 155 -3.21 5.37 -12.40
C ASP A 155 -2.64 6.66 -11.77
N ASN A 156 -1.86 7.41 -12.55
CA ASN A 156 -1.28 8.67 -12.08
C ASN A 156 -2.32 9.77 -11.82
N GLY A 157 -3.56 9.60 -12.29
CA GLY A 157 -4.68 10.48 -11.94
C GLY A 157 -4.98 10.48 -10.45
N MET A 158 -4.67 9.38 -9.75
CA MET A 158 -4.78 9.27 -8.29
C MET A 158 -3.70 10.06 -7.53
N CYS A 159 -2.70 10.60 -8.23
CA CYS A 159 -1.61 11.40 -7.64
C CYS A 159 -1.81 12.92 -7.80
N LYS A 160 -2.97 13.37 -8.29
CA LYS A 160 -3.27 14.80 -8.41
C LYS A 160 -3.17 15.48 -7.05
N GLY A 161 -2.29 16.48 -6.95
CA GLY A 161 -2.04 17.24 -5.73
C GLY A 161 -1.14 16.55 -4.70
N ALA A 162 -0.73 15.30 -4.94
CA ALA A 162 0.17 14.59 -4.03
C ALA A 162 1.57 15.20 -4.03
N ASP A 163 2.19 15.29 -2.85
CA ASP A 163 3.57 15.74 -2.67
C ASP A 163 4.56 14.60 -2.97
N ARG A 164 4.20 13.36 -2.64
CA ARG A 164 5.14 12.24 -2.60
C ARG A 164 4.56 10.94 -3.15
N LEU A 165 5.33 10.29 -4.02
CA LEU A 165 5.19 8.87 -4.35
C LEU A 165 6.07 8.05 -3.40
N THR A 166 5.55 6.98 -2.79
CA THR A 166 6.31 6.09 -1.90
C THR A 166 6.02 4.63 -2.23
N ILE A 167 7.07 3.81 -2.32
CA ILE A 167 6.95 2.35 -2.26
C ILE A 167 7.16 1.87 -0.82
N TYR A 168 6.34 0.91 -0.43
CA TYR A 168 6.51 0.10 0.77
C TYR A 168 6.61 -1.36 0.32
N TRP A 169 7.75 -1.99 0.50
CA TRP A 169 7.96 -3.39 0.14
C TRP A 169 8.64 -4.13 1.29
N ILE A 170 8.18 -5.35 1.59
CA ILE A 170 8.87 -6.27 2.50
C ILE A 170 9.40 -7.45 1.71
N GLY A 171 10.69 -7.76 1.85
CA GLY A 171 11.24 -9.06 1.49
C GLY A 171 11.10 -10.04 2.66
N VAL A 172 10.47 -11.20 2.42
CA VAL A 172 10.18 -12.21 3.45
C VAL A 172 11.16 -13.40 3.43
N GLN A 173 12.31 -13.25 2.77
CA GLN A 173 13.28 -14.32 2.53
C GLN A 173 14.12 -14.74 3.75
N GLY A 174 14.07 -13.97 4.83
CA GLY A 174 14.89 -14.20 6.01
C GLY A 174 14.25 -13.70 7.30
N GLU A 175 15.01 -13.79 8.39
CA GLU A 175 14.62 -13.28 9.70
C GLU A 175 15.69 -12.29 10.20
N PRO A 176 15.36 -11.01 10.49
CA PRO A 176 14.05 -10.37 10.37
C PRO A 176 13.59 -10.20 8.91
N TRP A 177 12.31 -9.90 8.70
CA TRP A 177 11.82 -9.42 7.41
C TRP A 177 12.44 -8.06 7.06
N GLN A 178 12.82 -7.91 5.80
CA GLN A 178 13.57 -6.75 5.31
C GLN A 178 12.64 -5.75 4.63
N VAL A 179 12.65 -4.50 5.09
CA VAL A 179 11.81 -3.42 4.55
C VAL A 179 12.61 -2.58 3.55
N TYR A 180 12.01 -2.36 2.39
CA TYR A 180 12.50 -1.49 1.34
C TYR A 180 11.48 -0.36 1.11
N THR A 181 11.69 0.76 1.79
CA THR A 181 10.93 2.00 1.57
C THR A 181 11.75 3.01 0.78
N ASN A 182 11.22 3.51 -0.33
CA ASN A 182 11.80 4.65 -1.06
C ASN A 182 10.71 5.61 -1.48
N CYS A 183 11.06 6.88 -1.68
CA CYS A 183 10.12 7.88 -2.11
C CYS A 183 10.70 8.86 -3.14
N VAL A 184 9.79 9.48 -3.87
CA VAL A 184 10.07 10.55 -4.83
C VAL A 184 9.09 11.68 -4.61
N TYR A 185 9.56 12.92 -4.73
CA TYR A 185 8.73 14.10 -4.58
C TYR A 185 8.23 14.60 -5.93
N LEU A 186 6.94 14.89 -6.02
CA LEU A 186 6.26 15.14 -7.28
C LEU A 186 6.12 16.65 -7.57
N LYS A 187 6.12 17.03 -8.84
CA LYS A 187 5.73 18.37 -9.29
C LYS A 187 4.20 18.48 -9.27
N GLY A 188 3.68 19.68 -8.98
CA GLY A 188 2.25 19.97 -9.10
C GLY A 188 1.43 19.77 -7.82
N SER A 189 2.05 19.51 -6.66
CA SER A 189 1.38 19.74 -5.38
C SER A 189 1.25 21.26 -5.18
N SER A 190 0.05 21.79 -5.40
CA SER A 190 -0.26 23.19 -5.08
C SER A 190 -0.38 23.35 -3.57
N GLY A 191 0.74 23.57 -2.88
CA GLY A 191 0.76 24.08 -1.51
C GLY A 191 1.67 23.32 -0.56
N GLY A 192 2.78 23.96 -0.19
CA GLY A 192 3.45 23.62 1.05
C GLY A 192 2.50 23.79 2.24
N GLY A 193 2.42 22.77 3.09
CA GLY A 193 1.67 22.83 4.34
C GLY A 193 1.80 21.53 5.12
N SER A 194 2.69 21.53 6.12
CA SER A 194 2.79 20.67 7.30
C SER A 194 2.06 19.33 7.34
N SER A 195 2.82 18.29 7.72
CA SER A 195 2.27 17.16 8.47
C SER A 195 1.48 17.69 9.67
N THR A 196 0.16 17.58 9.62
CA THR A 196 -0.69 17.70 10.81
C THR A 196 -0.95 16.30 11.31
N THR A 197 -0.13 15.87 12.28
CA THR A 197 -0.51 14.84 13.23
C THR A 197 -1.84 15.22 13.90
N PRO A 198 -2.88 14.37 13.89
CA PRO A 198 -4.05 14.58 14.74
C PRO A 198 -3.83 13.93 16.11
N SER A 199 -3.52 14.75 17.12
CA SER A 199 -3.71 14.38 18.53
C SER A 199 -5.07 14.87 19.01
N THR A 200 -5.96 13.90 19.28
CA THR A 200 -7.06 13.85 20.27
C THR A 200 -7.85 15.11 20.66
N ALA A 201 -9.17 15.13 20.33
CA ALA A 201 -10.32 15.01 21.27
C ALA A 201 -11.61 15.66 20.70
N PRO A 202 -12.82 15.13 21.00
CA PRO A 202 -14.06 15.51 20.32
C PRO A 202 -14.77 16.71 20.98
N SER A 203 -15.42 17.54 20.17
CA SER A 203 -16.32 18.60 20.66
C SER A 203 -17.43 18.87 19.64
N SER A 204 -18.64 18.45 20.02
CA SER A 204 -19.98 18.93 19.68
C SER A 204 -20.30 19.60 18.32
N SER A 205 -21.25 18.97 17.63
CA SER A 205 -22.16 19.49 16.58
C SER A 205 -22.94 20.75 17.03
N PRO A 206 -23.50 21.59 16.12
CA PRO A 206 -24.76 21.23 15.43
C PRO A 206 -24.97 21.69 13.96
N SER A 207 -25.92 20.98 13.33
CA SER A 207 -26.90 21.37 12.30
C SER A 207 -26.51 22.04 10.97
N VAL A 208 -26.76 21.31 9.88
CA VAL A 208 -27.28 21.90 8.63
C VAL A 208 -28.36 20.99 8.05
N THR A 209 -29.52 21.58 7.80
CA THR A 209 -30.70 21.01 7.14
C THR A 209 -30.50 20.99 5.61
N PRO A 210 -30.94 19.95 4.88
CA PRO A 210 -31.10 20.03 3.43
C PRO A 210 -32.55 20.35 3.05
N SER A 211 -32.76 21.49 2.37
CA SER A 211 -33.99 21.79 1.63
C SER A 211 -33.98 21.06 0.29
N VAL A 212 -34.98 20.20 0.07
CA VAL A 212 -35.26 19.59 -1.24
C VAL A 212 -36.37 20.40 -1.91
N LYS A 213 -36.15 20.83 -3.16
CA LYS A 213 -37.22 21.28 -4.06
C LYS A 213 -37.09 20.54 -5.40
N PRO A 214 -38.10 19.75 -5.81
CA PRO A 214 -38.18 19.20 -7.16
C PRO A 214 -39.02 20.10 -8.09
N SER A 215 -38.69 20.14 -9.37
CA SER A 215 -39.53 20.69 -10.46
C SER A 215 -39.09 20.00 -11.76
N ALA A 216 -39.89 19.07 -12.33
CA ALA A 216 -40.89 19.27 -13.41
C ALA A 216 -40.26 19.91 -14.67
N SER A 217 -40.40 19.44 -15.92
CA SER A 217 -41.31 18.52 -16.63
C SER A 217 -40.76 18.33 -18.07
N PRO A 218 -41.11 17.31 -18.88
CA PRO A 218 -41.03 17.42 -20.34
C PRO A 218 -42.43 17.49 -20.99
N SER A 219 -42.56 18.39 -21.97
CA SER A 219 -43.61 18.53 -23.01
C SER A 219 -42.98 18.13 -24.36
N THR A 220 -43.60 17.64 -25.44
CA THR A 220 -44.99 17.61 -25.94
C THR A 220 -45.06 16.71 -27.20
N ALA A 221 -46.16 15.95 -27.32
CA ALA A 221 -47.00 15.62 -28.50
C ALA A 221 -46.48 14.88 -29.79
N PRO A 222 -47.40 14.20 -30.54
CA PRO A 222 -47.12 13.12 -31.52
C PRO A 222 -47.58 13.40 -32.99
N ALA A 223 -47.29 12.49 -33.94
CA ALA A 223 -48.01 12.35 -35.22
C ALA A 223 -47.83 10.95 -35.90
N PRO A 224 -48.71 10.51 -36.84
CA PRO A 224 -48.95 9.09 -37.17
C PRO A 224 -48.62 8.62 -38.62
N SER A 225 -48.75 7.29 -38.83
CA SER A 225 -49.20 6.52 -40.03
C SER A 225 -48.20 6.00 -41.12
N SER A 226 -48.07 4.66 -41.14
CA SER A 226 -48.13 3.64 -42.24
C SER A 226 -47.17 3.62 -43.47
N GLY A 227 -46.71 2.40 -43.83
CA GLY A 227 -45.87 1.98 -44.98
C GLY A 227 -46.56 2.01 -46.36
N ASP A 228 -45.96 1.58 -47.48
CA ASP A 228 -44.89 0.60 -47.75
C ASP A 228 -44.03 0.97 -49.00
N GLU A 229 -42.79 0.43 -49.06
CA GLU A 229 -42.00 -0.09 -50.21
C GLU A 229 -41.75 0.77 -51.50
N TYR A 230 -40.58 0.86 -52.17
CA TYR A 230 -39.32 0.08 -52.29
C TYR A 230 -38.13 0.98 -52.75
N ASP A 231 -36.91 0.46 -52.51
CA ASP A 231 -35.61 0.58 -53.21
C ASP A 231 -34.68 1.84 -53.16
N ASP A 232 -33.55 1.58 -52.50
CA ASP A 232 -32.12 1.84 -52.81
C ASP A 232 -31.45 3.24 -52.86
N ASP A 233 -30.23 3.22 -52.31
CA ASP A 233 -29.12 4.18 -52.25
C ASP A 233 -29.08 5.33 -51.20
N ALA A 234 -27.95 5.33 -50.45
CA ALA A 234 -27.24 6.42 -49.76
C ALA A 234 -27.73 7.04 -48.41
N THR A 235 -26.92 6.75 -47.38
CA THR A 235 -26.44 7.67 -46.29
C THR A 235 -27.32 7.98 -45.05
N THR A 236 -26.68 7.81 -43.87
CA THR A 236 -26.94 8.37 -42.50
C THR A 236 -28.07 7.85 -41.58
N ALA A 237 -27.60 7.18 -40.50
CA ALA A 237 -27.89 7.39 -39.06
C ALA A 237 -29.21 6.85 -38.39
N PRO A 238 -29.20 6.58 -37.05
CA PRO A 238 -29.97 5.51 -36.40
C PRO A 238 -31.22 5.98 -35.62
N THR A 239 -32.12 5.06 -35.24
CA THR A 239 -33.24 5.33 -34.31
C THR A 239 -33.48 4.22 -33.28
N THR A 240 -34.33 4.55 -32.31
CA THR A 240 -34.23 4.29 -30.86
C THR A 240 -35.17 3.21 -30.29
N LYS A 241 -34.74 2.67 -29.14
CA LYS A 241 -35.39 1.83 -28.11
C LYS A 241 -36.66 2.45 -27.45
N PRO A 242 -37.60 1.62 -26.93
CA PRO A 242 -38.49 2.00 -25.83
C PRO A 242 -38.02 1.50 -24.44
N SER A 243 -38.47 2.22 -23.41
CA SER A 243 -38.10 2.11 -22.00
C SER A 243 -39.13 1.30 -21.19
N THR A 244 -38.67 0.55 -20.19
CA THR A 244 -39.45 0.14 -19.01
C THR A 244 -38.72 0.65 -17.76
N ALA A 245 -39.43 1.43 -16.94
CA ALA A 245 -38.92 2.10 -15.74
C ALA A 245 -38.72 1.13 -14.55
N PRO A 246 -37.86 1.48 -13.57
CA PRO A 246 -37.65 0.70 -12.36
C PRO A 246 -38.64 1.07 -11.23
N THR A 247 -39.17 0.06 -10.54
CA THR A 247 -40.00 0.20 -9.33
C THR A 247 -39.15 0.27 -8.05
N THR A 248 -39.33 1.38 -7.32
CA THR A 248 -39.35 1.56 -5.85
C THR A 248 -38.27 0.92 -4.97
N ALA A 249 -37.49 1.79 -4.33
CA ALA A 249 -36.68 1.55 -3.14
C ALA A 249 -37.54 1.29 -1.88
N PRO A 250 -37.07 0.49 -0.90
CA PRO A 250 -37.57 0.54 0.46
C PRO A 250 -36.74 1.48 1.33
N THR A 251 -37.39 2.51 1.86
CA THR A 251 -36.96 3.29 3.02
C THR A 251 -37.59 2.73 4.29
N THR A 252 -36.80 2.30 5.27
CA THR A 252 -37.21 2.35 6.69
C THR A 252 -36.00 2.63 7.60
N LYS A 253 -36.21 3.62 8.47
CA LYS A 253 -35.29 4.29 9.41
C LYS A 253 -34.87 3.38 10.58
N PRO A 254 -33.70 3.60 11.22
CA PRO A 254 -33.33 2.92 12.46
C PRO A 254 -34.10 3.50 13.66
N THR A 255 -34.65 2.63 14.51
CA THR A 255 -35.25 2.99 15.79
C THR A 255 -34.45 2.44 16.96
N THR A 256 -34.14 3.37 17.87
CA THR A 256 -33.99 3.27 19.34
C THR A 256 -32.82 2.48 19.93
N ALA A 257 -32.05 3.22 20.74
CA ALA A 257 -31.03 2.77 21.68
C ALA A 257 -31.60 1.92 22.84
N PRO A 258 -30.76 1.11 23.49
CA PRO A 258 -30.92 0.80 24.91
C PRO A 258 -29.88 1.55 25.76
N THR A 259 -30.36 2.41 26.64
CA THR A 259 -29.69 2.83 27.86
C THR A 259 -29.92 1.78 28.95
N THR A 260 -28.87 1.21 29.53
CA THR A 260 -28.79 0.86 30.97
C THR A 260 -27.37 0.46 31.36
N LYS A 261 -26.81 1.18 32.33
CA LYS A 261 -25.60 0.88 33.10
C LYS A 261 -25.90 -0.19 34.15
N PRO A 262 -25.01 -1.18 34.36
CA PRO A 262 -24.88 -1.82 35.66
C PRO A 262 -23.74 -1.18 36.46
N THR A 263 -24.06 -0.75 37.68
CA THR A 263 -23.12 -0.34 38.71
C THR A 263 -22.98 -1.52 39.67
N THR A 264 -21.79 -2.07 39.88
CA THR A 264 -21.35 -2.70 41.15
C THR A 264 -19.90 -3.15 41.03
N ALA A 265 -19.06 -2.65 41.93
CA ALA A 265 -17.71 -3.15 42.19
C ALA A 265 -17.78 -4.40 43.09
N PRO A 266 -16.83 -5.34 42.97
CA PRO A 266 -16.45 -6.21 44.08
C PRO A 266 -15.17 -5.69 44.74
N THR A 267 -15.32 -5.22 45.98
CA THR A 267 -14.23 -5.09 46.95
C THR A 267 -13.93 -6.46 47.56
N THR A 268 -12.74 -7.03 47.35
CA THR A 268 -12.08 -7.90 48.33
C THR A 268 -10.59 -8.02 48.03
N LYS A 269 -9.78 -7.49 48.94
CA LYS A 269 -8.34 -7.72 49.12
C LYS A 269 -8.13 -9.02 49.91
N PRO A 270 -7.14 -9.86 49.54
CA PRO A 270 -6.45 -10.69 50.52
C PRO A 270 -5.01 -10.21 50.79
N THR A 271 -4.66 -10.24 52.06
CA THR A 271 -3.44 -9.81 52.78
C THR A 271 -2.23 -10.72 52.49
N PRO A 272 -0.97 -10.25 52.63
CA PRO A 272 0.23 -11.02 52.28
C PRO A 272 0.55 -12.12 53.29
N SER A 273 0.91 -13.31 52.81
CA SER A 273 1.47 -14.38 53.65
C SER A 273 2.98 -14.48 53.50
N LYS A 274 3.65 -13.95 54.53
CA LYS A 274 4.89 -14.40 55.20
C LYS A 274 5.94 -15.20 54.43
N ASN A 275 7.12 -14.56 54.33
CA ASN A 275 8.46 -15.10 54.54
C ASN A 275 8.58 -16.58 54.90
N CYS A 276 9.36 -17.30 54.08
CA CYS A 276 10.19 -18.40 54.57
C CYS A 276 11.66 -18.05 54.29
N SER A 277 12.33 -17.56 55.34
CA SER A 277 13.79 -17.48 55.43
C SER A 277 14.40 -18.85 55.70
N ARG A 278 15.66 -19.00 55.27
CA ARG A 278 16.66 -20.10 55.48
C ARG A 278 16.76 -21.06 54.28
N ARG A 279 17.94 -21.43 53.79
CA ARG A 279 19.25 -21.47 54.44
C ARG A 279 20.37 -21.44 53.39
N ASN A 280 21.35 -20.59 53.64
CA ASN A 280 22.68 -20.62 53.05
C ASN A 280 23.31 -22.02 53.24
N ARG A 281 23.80 -22.65 52.17
CA ARG A 281 24.78 -23.73 52.24
C ARG A 281 25.87 -23.49 51.18
N ARG A 282 26.90 -22.74 51.58
CA ARG A 282 28.27 -23.06 51.18
C ARG A 282 28.64 -24.41 51.82
N SER A 283 29.18 -25.34 51.02
CA SER A 283 30.24 -26.29 51.42
C SER A 283 30.64 -27.17 50.21
N ARG A 284 31.87 -26.94 49.75
CA ARG A 284 32.88 -27.90 49.23
C ARG A 284 32.42 -29.05 48.30
N ALA A 285 32.92 -29.00 47.07
CA ALA A 285 33.96 -29.92 46.56
C ALA A 285 34.81 -29.15 45.54
#